data_AF-F3ZS36-F1
#
_entry.id   AF-F3ZS36-F1
#
_cell.length_a   1.000
_cell.length_b   1.000
_cell.length_c   1.000
_cell.angle_alpha   90.00
_cell.angle_beta   90.00
_cell.angle_gamma   90.00
#
_symmetry.space_group_name_H-M   'P 1'
#
loop_
_entity.id
_entity.type
_entity.pdbx_description
1 polymer ?
#
loop_
_entity_poly.entity_id
_entity_poly.type
_entity_poly.pdbx_seq_one_letter_code
_entity_poly.pdbx_strand_id
1 'polypeptide(L)'
;MKNNKKIGILTFHWATNYGAILQVFALQTVLQQMGCEVHIINYKPRQFDNNVWTFLRYRKFLNLRAFIHLLNKEHKMKIFRAKHLDTTPRYYTQRELRQKCEDFDVLISGSDQVLNPSFLQYGENGKSTAYYLDFGSNNTKRVCYAVSFGVTKYPNNLLEMVRPIVASIDAISVREETGQDLFIDMGRQDTIVVPDPTLLLPIDLYLKRFNITKTKKSNDNYFVYMLHGKLKHIKQNLPKNICISKSETIESWIRMIYSSKAVVTNSFHGVVFCILSHTPFLAVLSTKKNEGMNDRFFTMLTRLGLEERITTEAEFDVNLMNKTIDWIKVDVNIRNYRNIGITFLQENINYK
;
A
#
# COMPACT_ATOMS: atom_id res chain seq x y z
N MET A 1 -6.54 35.20 1.99
CA MET A 1 -5.63 34.06 2.27
C MET A 1 -6.31 32.82 1.72
N LYS A 2 -5.70 32.03 0.83
CA LYS A 2 -6.29 30.74 0.43
C LYS A 2 -6.35 29.88 1.68
N ASN A 3 -7.56 29.62 2.20
CA ASN A 3 -7.73 28.81 3.40
C ASN A 3 -7.29 27.39 3.04
N ASN A 4 -6.16 26.96 3.61
CA ASN A 4 -5.58 25.70 3.20
C ASN A 4 -6.35 24.55 3.84
N LYS A 5 -6.88 23.63 3.04
CA LYS A 5 -7.67 22.51 3.58
C LYS A 5 -6.80 21.62 4.44
N LYS A 6 -7.26 21.34 5.67
CA LYS A 6 -6.58 20.45 6.61
C LYS A 6 -7.08 19.02 6.44
N ILE A 7 -6.17 18.13 6.05
CA ILE A 7 -6.47 16.74 5.70
C ILE A 7 -5.83 15.77 6.68
N GLY A 8 -6.64 14.87 7.23
CA GLY A 8 -6.18 13.75 8.05
C GLY A 8 -6.18 12.44 7.25
N ILE A 9 -5.01 11.83 7.03
CA ILE A 9 -4.91 10.52 6.38
C ILE A 9 -4.82 9.41 7.43
N LEU A 10 -5.72 8.44 7.36
CA LEU A 10 -5.69 7.24 8.18
C LEU A 10 -5.41 6.00 7.31
N THR A 11 -4.28 5.32 7.57
CA THR A 11 -3.86 4.07 6.90
C THR A 11 -2.75 3.39 7.71
N PHE A 12 -2.27 2.21 7.27
CA PHE A 12 -1.20 1.42 7.91
C PHE A 12 0.21 2.01 7.76
N HIS A 13 0.38 3.28 8.15
CA HIS A 13 1.69 3.94 8.14
C HIS A 13 2.69 3.31 9.12
N TRP A 14 2.24 2.63 10.18
CA TRP A 14 3.09 2.05 11.22
C TRP A 14 3.55 0.60 10.95
N ALA A 15 3.12 -0.01 9.85
CA ALA A 15 3.52 -1.38 9.51
C ALA A 15 5.02 -1.46 9.14
N THR A 16 5.68 -2.57 9.50
CA THR A 16 7.08 -2.85 9.10
C THR A 16 7.16 -3.38 7.65
N ASN A 17 6.55 -2.66 6.71
CA ASN A 17 6.42 -3.01 5.30
C ASN A 17 6.76 -1.79 4.42
N TYR A 18 7.58 -1.98 3.39
CA TYR A 18 7.99 -0.89 2.50
C TYR A 18 6.80 -0.26 1.77
N GLY A 19 5.90 -1.09 1.25
CA GLY A 19 4.73 -0.68 0.50
C GLY A 19 3.76 0.16 1.33
N ALA A 20 3.43 -0.31 2.55
CA ALA A 20 2.55 0.39 3.46
C ALA A 20 3.03 1.82 3.80
N ILE A 21 4.35 2.03 3.88
CA ILE A 21 4.96 3.35 4.11
C ILE A 21 5.01 4.18 2.82
N LEU A 22 5.34 3.56 1.68
CA LEU A 22 5.48 4.27 0.41
C LEU A 22 4.14 4.76 -0.15
N GLN A 23 3.04 4.03 0.05
CA GLN A 23 1.72 4.48 -0.38
C GLN A 23 1.25 5.71 0.40
N VAL A 24 1.45 5.75 1.73
CA VAL A 24 1.04 6.91 2.53
C VAL A 24 1.93 8.12 2.24
N PHE A 25 3.23 7.91 2.05
CA PHE A 25 4.15 8.96 1.59
C PHE A 25 3.69 9.54 0.24
N ALA A 26 3.26 8.69 -0.69
CA ALA A 26 2.82 9.12 -2.01
C ALA A 26 1.54 9.94 -1.95
N LEU A 27 0.53 9.45 -1.22
CA LEU A 27 -0.73 10.16 -1.02
C LEU A 27 -0.50 11.52 -0.34
N GLN A 28 0.29 11.55 0.74
CA GLN A 28 0.66 12.79 1.42
C GLN A 28 1.31 13.78 0.44
N THR A 29 2.27 13.32 -0.36
CA THR A 29 3.01 14.18 -1.30
C THR A 29 2.09 14.76 -2.37
N VAL A 30 1.19 13.96 -2.93
CA VAL A 30 0.21 14.43 -3.95
C VAL A 30 -0.70 15.50 -3.37
N LEU A 31 -1.22 15.28 -2.16
CA LEU A 31 -2.11 16.22 -1.50
C LEU A 31 -1.41 17.52 -1.11
N GLN A 32 -0.17 17.44 -0.64
CA GLN A 32 0.67 18.61 -0.41
C GLN A 32 0.94 19.39 -1.70
N GLN A 33 1.13 18.71 -2.83
CA GLN A 33 1.27 19.35 -4.15
C GLN A 33 -0.03 20.01 -4.64
N MET A 34 -1.20 19.55 -4.19
CA MET A 34 -2.49 20.21 -4.42
C MET A 34 -2.69 21.44 -3.52
N GLY A 35 -1.74 21.72 -2.63
CA GLY A 35 -1.72 22.88 -1.76
C GLY A 35 -2.07 22.56 -0.31
N CYS A 36 -2.72 21.43 -0.02
CA CYS A 36 -3.33 21.12 1.28
C CYS A 36 -2.34 21.01 2.45
N GLU A 37 -2.83 21.28 3.67
CA GLU A 37 -2.16 20.93 4.92
C GLU A 37 -2.50 19.47 5.23
N VAL A 38 -1.50 18.60 5.34
CA VAL A 38 -1.72 17.15 5.38
C VAL A 38 -1.02 16.54 6.58
N HIS A 39 -1.77 15.83 7.41
CA HIS A 39 -1.25 15.05 8.52
C HIS A 39 -1.69 13.60 8.43
N ILE A 40 -0.77 12.69 8.71
CA ILE A 40 -1.04 11.27 8.87
C ILE A 40 -1.46 11.03 10.31
N ILE A 41 -2.69 10.57 10.49
CA ILE A 41 -3.26 10.27 11.79
C ILE A 41 -2.50 9.07 12.35
N ASN A 42 -1.71 9.32 13.40
CA ASN A 42 -0.87 8.32 14.06
C ASN A 42 -1.68 7.40 14.98
N TYR A 43 -2.64 6.69 14.39
CA TYR A 43 -3.48 5.74 15.08
C TYR A 43 -2.83 4.35 15.09
N LYS A 44 -2.42 3.90 16.27
CA LYS A 44 -1.89 2.56 16.49
C LYS A 44 -2.30 2.05 17.88
N PRO A 45 -3.33 1.19 17.95
CA PRO A 45 -3.76 0.57 19.21
C PRO A 45 -2.63 -0.16 19.95
N ARG A 46 -2.64 -0.07 21.30
CA ARG A 46 -1.54 -0.58 22.16
C ARG A 46 -1.29 -2.08 21.98
N GLN A 47 -2.30 -2.85 21.62
CA GLN A 47 -2.18 -4.29 21.38
C GLN A 47 -1.18 -4.65 20.26
N PHE A 48 -0.91 -3.72 19.33
CA PHE A 48 0.04 -3.90 18.24
C PHE A 48 1.46 -3.43 18.58
N ASP A 49 1.72 -3.02 19.83
CA ASP A 49 3.06 -2.70 20.29
C ASP A 49 3.84 -3.95 20.69
N ASN A 50 5.10 -4.01 20.27
CA ASN A 50 6.02 -5.02 20.75
C ASN A 50 6.40 -4.68 22.19
N ASN A 51 5.94 -5.51 23.12
CA ASN A 51 6.34 -5.48 24.54
C ASN A 51 6.70 -6.89 25.03
N VAL A 52 7.22 -6.99 26.25
CA VAL A 52 7.63 -8.27 26.88
C VAL A 52 6.50 -9.31 26.84
N TRP A 53 5.26 -8.86 27.07
CA TRP A 53 4.10 -9.75 27.04
C TRP A 53 3.82 -10.31 25.64
N THR A 54 3.85 -9.48 24.59
CA THR A 54 3.73 -9.96 23.19
C THR A 54 4.91 -10.82 22.76
N PHE A 55 6.11 -10.56 23.31
CA PHE A 55 7.30 -11.37 23.04
C PHE A 55 7.14 -12.79 23.59
N LEU A 56 6.63 -12.92 24.82
CA LEU A 56 6.32 -14.21 25.45
C LEU A 56 5.10 -14.90 24.81
N ARG A 57 3.98 -14.19 24.65
CA ARG A 57 2.71 -14.71 24.09
C ARG A 57 2.90 -15.31 22.70
N TYR A 58 3.59 -14.60 21.81
CA TYR A 58 3.86 -15.07 20.45
C TYR A 58 5.14 -15.92 20.33
N ARG A 59 5.71 -16.33 21.47
CA ARG A 59 6.91 -17.17 21.57
C ARG A 59 8.07 -16.70 20.69
N LYS A 60 8.26 -15.39 20.58
CA LYS A 60 9.27 -14.79 19.67
C LYS A 60 10.70 -15.21 20.03
N PHE A 61 10.93 -15.64 21.27
CA PHE A 61 12.19 -16.22 21.74
C PHE A 61 12.60 -17.51 21.01
N LEU A 62 11.64 -18.30 20.51
CA LEU A 62 11.95 -19.53 19.74
C LEU A 62 12.62 -19.24 18.40
N ASN A 63 12.49 -18.02 17.87
CA ASN A 63 13.14 -17.58 16.66
C ASN A 63 13.79 -16.20 16.84
N LEU A 64 14.70 -16.12 17.82
CA LEU A 64 15.35 -14.87 18.22
C LEU A 64 16.06 -14.17 17.05
N ARG A 65 16.65 -14.93 16.12
CA ARG A 65 17.28 -14.37 14.91
C ARG A 65 16.26 -13.62 14.03
N ALA A 66 15.10 -14.22 13.77
CA ALA A 66 14.04 -13.56 13.00
C ALA A 66 13.47 -12.34 13.75
N PHE A 67 13.36 -12.42 15.09
CA PHE A 67 12.92 -11.29 15.91
C PHE A 67 13.89 -10.11 15.86
N ILE A 68 15.20 -10.34 16.04
CA ILE A 68 16.24 -9.30 15.92
C ILE A 68 16.22 -8.69 14.50
N HIS A 69 16.07 -9.52 13.47
CA HIS A 69 15.96 -9.06 12.10
C HIS A 69 14.75 -8.12 11.89
N LEU A 70 13.59 -8.46 12.47
CA LEU A 70 12.39 -7.62 12.45
C LEU A 70 12.62 -6.29 13.17
N LEU A 71 13.25 -6.30 14.35
CA LEU A 71 13.58 -5.08 15.09
C LEU A 71 14.51 -4.16 14.30
N ASN A 72 15.53 -4.72 13.65
CA ASN A 72 16.44 -3.95 12.80
C ASN A 72 15.72 -3.33 11.60
N LYS A 73 14.79 -4.07 10.97
CA LYS A 73 13.95 -3.54 9.90
C LYS A 73 13.07 -2.40 10.41
N GLU A 74 12.40 -2.59 11.54
CA GLU A 74 11.51 -1.60 12.15
C GLU A 74 12.25 -0.33 12.56
N HIS A 75 13.47 -0.44 13.08
CA HIS A 75 14.32 0.70 13.38
C HIS A 75 14.59 1.55 12.14
N LYS A 76 14.98 0.92 11.02
CA LYS A 76 15.19 1.59 9.73
C LYS A 76 13.91 2.26 9.22
N MET A 77 12.77 1.59 9.32
CA MET A 77 11.47 2.15 8.91
C MET A 77 11.05 3.33 9.79
N LYS A 78 11.32 3.28 11.10
CA LYS A 78 11.01 4.37 12.03
C LYS A 78 11.77 5.65 11.66
N ILE A 79 13.06 5.54 11.34
CA ILE A 79 13.88 6.67 10.87
C ILE A 79 13.26 7.27 9.61
N PHE A 80 12.89 6.44 8.64
CA PHE A 80 12.26 6.91 7.41
C PHE A 80 10.95 7.66 7.68
N ARG A 81 10.06 7.08 8.51
CA ARG A 81 8.77 7.71 8.83
C ARG A 81 8.95 9.07 9.49
N ALA A 82 9.82 9.16 10.50
CA ALA A 82 10.10 10.42 11.19
C ALA A 82 10.66 11.51 10.26
N LYS A 83 11.36 11.11 9.19
CA LYS A 83 11.97 12.03 8.21
C LYS A 83 11.00 12.47 7.10
N HIS A 84 10.07 11.60 6.71
CA HIS A 84 9.29 11.78 5.47
C HIS A 84 7.78 11.89 5.65
N LEU A 85 7.25 11.46 6.80
CA LEU A 85 5.83 11.48 7.09
C LEU A 85 5.52 12.59 8.11
N ASP A 86 4.56 13.45 7.78
CA ASP A 86 4.02 14.43 8.71
C ASP A 86 2.92 13.73 9.51
N THR A 87 3.17 13.43 10.78
CA THR A 87 2.26 12.64 11.62
C THR A 87 1.72 13.45 12.78
N THR A 88 0.45 13.24 13.11
CA THR A 88 -0.14 13.73 14.36
C THR A 88 0.54 13.12 15.59
N PRO A 89 0.25 13.64 16.80
CA PRO A 89 0.44 12.87 18.03
C PRO A 89 -0.21 11.49 17.92
N ARG A 90 0.35 10.52 18.65
CA ARG A 90 -0.13 9.15 18.62
C ARG A 90 -1.48 8.99 19.32
N TYR A 91 -2.40 8.28 18.67
CA TYR A 91 -3.69 7.86 19.20
C TYR A 91 -3.74 6.34 19.34
N TYR A 92 -4.33 5.87 20.45
CA TYR A 92 -4.40 4.46 20.81
C TYR A 92 -5.80 3.87 20.68
N THR A 93 -6.84 4.72 20.66
CA THR A 93 -8.24 4.28 20.62
C THR A 93 -9.07 5.16 19.70
N GLN A 94 -10.17 4.61 19.19
CA GLN A 94 -11.10 5.31 18.33
C GLN A 94 -11.80 6.43 19.10
N ARG A 95 -11.98 6.25 20.41
CA ARG A 95 -12.46 7.32 21.30
C ARG A 95 -11.54 8.55 21.26
N GLU A 96 -10.21 8.35 21.28
CA GLU A 96 -9.27 9.47 21.14
C GLU A 96 -9.36 10.13 19.77
N LEU A 97 -9.56 9.35 18.69
CA LEU A 97 -9.79 9.91 17.36
C LEU A 97 -11.02 10.82 17.33
N ARG A 98 -12.14 10.36 17.90
CA ARG A 98 -13.38 11.15 17.99
C ARG A 98 -13.18 12.44 18.76
N GLN A 99 -12.40 12.43 19.83
CA GLN A 99 -12.16 13.61 20.69
C GLN A 99 -11.13 14.61 20.13
N LYS A 100 -10.19 14.15 19.29
CA LYS A 100 -8.98 14.92 18.95
C LYS A 100 -8.77 15.19 17.46
N CYS A 101 -9.62 14.65 16.60
CA CYS A 101 -9.52 14.80 15.13
C CYS A 101 -10.75 15.53 14.56
N GLU A 102 -11.35 16.45 15.32
CA GLU A 102 -12.53 17.23 14.89
C GLU A 102 -12.16 18.41 13.98
N ASP A 103 -10.89 18.83 13.98
CA ASP A 103 -10.36 20.01 13.28
C ASP A 103 -9.97 19.76 11.81
N PHE A 104 -10.13 18.52 11.32
CA PHE A 104 -9.89 18.19 9.92
C PHE A 104 -11.10 18.55 9.05
N ASP A 105 -10.85 19.32 7.98
CA ASP A 105 -11.83 19.56 6.91
C ASP A 105 -12.17 18.25 6.18
N VAL A 106 -11.15 17.43 5.93
CA VAL A 106 -11.26 16.18 5.17
C VAL A 106 -10.52 15.07 5.90
N LEU A 107 -11.17 13.93 6.06
CA LEU A 107 -10.57 12.68 6.47
C LEU A 107 -10.47 11.74 5.28
N ILE A 108 -9.30 11.14 5.10
CA ILE A 108 -9.03 10.17 4.04
C ILE A 108 -8.65 8.83 4.64
N SER A 109 -9.41 7.78 4.33
CA SER A 109 -8.97 6.42 4.51
C SER A 109 -8.10 6.06 3.32
N GLY A 110 -6.80 5.88 3.57
CA GLY A 110 -5.80 5.69 2.53
C GLY A 110 -5.82 4.29 1.93
N SER A 111 -4.86 4.03 1.04
CA SER A 111 -4.72 2.72 0.37
C SER A 111 -4.32 1.60 1.34
N ASP A 112 -4.05 0.44 0.76
CA ASP A 112 -3.76 -0.82 1.43
C ASP A 112 -5.00 -1.49 2.03
N GLN A 113 -4.81 -2.63 2.69
CA GLN A 113 -5.88 -3.50 3.17
C GLN A 113 -6.58 -2.97 4.44
N VAL A 114 -6.81 -1.66 4.51
CA VAL A 114 -7.34 -0.95 5.69
C VAL A 114 -8.77 -1.37 6.03
N LEU A 115 -9.53 -1.86 5.05
CA LEU A 115 -10.90 -2.35 5.25
C LEU A 115 -10.96 -3.88 5.40
N ASN A 116 -9.84 -4.55 5.68
CA ASN A 116 -9.88 -5.99 5.91
C ASN A 116 -10.77 -6.34 7.13
N PRO A 117 -11.64 -7.36 7.03
CA PRO A 117 -12.53 -7.79 8.11
C PRO A 117 -11.84 -7.98 9.46
N SER A 118 -10.59 -8.45 9.45
CA SER A 118 -9.82 -8.69 10.67
C SER A 118 -9.55 -7.41 11.45
N PHE A 119 -9.35 -6.27 10.79
CA PHE A 119 -9.15 -4.98 11.47
C PHE A 119 -10.46 -4.41 11.99
N LEU A 120 -11.56 -4.63 11.28
CA LEU A 120 -12.88 -4.29 11.82
C LEU A 120 -13.21 -5.12 13.06
N GLN A 121 -12.88 -6.42 13.07
CA GLN A 121 -13.21 -7.32 14.18
C GLN A 121 -12.28 -7.20 15.39
N TYR A 122 -10.99 -6.97 15.13
CA TYR A 122 -9.92 -7.08 16.12
C TYR A 122 -9.01 -5.86 16.15
N GLY A 123 -9.41 -4.73 15.56
CA GLY A 123 -8.62 -3.50 15.52
C GLY A 123 -8.36 -2.89 16.90
N GLU A 124 -9.28 -3.03 17.85
CA GLU A 124 -9.15 -2.51 19.23
C GLU A 124 -9.70 -3.48 20.28
N ASN A 125 -8.89 -4.43 20.77
CA ASN A 125 -9.29 -5.46 21.73
C ASN A 125 -10.73 -5.98 21.49
N GLY A 126 -11.11 -6.07 20.21
CA GLY A 126 -12.50 -5.95 19.78
C GLY A 126 -12.66 -5.09 18.51
N LYS A 127 -13.91 -4.70 18.24
CA LYS A 127 -14.30 -4.07 16.99
C LYS A 127 -13.81 -2.62 16.90
N SER A 128 -13.34 -2.20 15.73
CA SER A 128 -12.95 -0.81 15.46
C SER A 128 -13.39 -0.38 14.06
N THR A 129 -14.13 0.71 13.98
CA THR A 129 -14.59 1.32 12.72
C THR A 129 -13.71 2.50 12.31
N ALA A 130 -12.54 2.68 12.95
CA ALA A 130 -11.64 3.80 12.69
C ALA A 130 -11.27 3.91 11.19
N TYR A 131 -10.88 2.82 10.53
CA TYR A 131 -10.52 2.84 9.10
C TYR A 131 -11.70 3.09 8.15
N TYR A 132 -12.94 3.07 8.64
CA TYR A 132 -14.14 3.52 7.93
C TYR A 132 -14.44 5.01 8.18
N LEU A 133 -13.54 5.74 8.85
CA LEU A 133 -13.67 7.16 9.17
C LEU A 133 -14.87 7.51 10.07
N ASP A 134 -15.23 6.60 10.97
CA ASP A 134 -16.28 6.78 11.97
C ASP A 134 -15.78 7.63 13.17
N PHE A 135 -15.34 8.84 12.84
CA PHE A 135 -14.88 9.94 13.71
C PHE A 135 -14.84 11.26 12.91
N GLY A 136 -14.33 12.33 13.53
CA GLY A 136 -14.34 13.68 12.96
C GLY A 136 -15.64 14.42 13.24
N SER A 137 -15.71 15.70 12.85
CA SER A 137 -16.91 16.52 13.04
C SER A 137 -18.03 16.13 12.08
N ASN A 138 -19.23 16.67 12.30
CA ASN A 138 -20.35 16.51 11.38
C ASN A 138 -20.11 17.20 10.01
N ASN A 139 -19.24 18.21 9.98
CA ASN A 139 -18.90 18.95 8.76
C ASN A 139 -17.67 18.39 8.03
N THR A 140 -17.02 17.38 8.62
CA THR A 140 -15.83 16.77 8.05
C THR A 140 -16.20 15.89 6.87
N LYS A 141 -15.58 16.14 5.71
CA LYS A 141 -15.74 15.31 4.53
C LYS A 141 -14.96 14.01 4.68
N ARG A 142 -15.54 12.87 4.33
CA ARG A 142 -14.98 11.52 4.46
C ARG A 142 -14.73 10.92 3.08
N VAL A 143 -13.49 10.56 2.80
CA VAL A 143 -13.09 10.03 1.49
C VAL A 143 -12.32 8.73 1.65
N CYS A 144 -12.71 7.69 0.91
CA CYS A 144 -11.88 6.50 0.73
C CYS A 144 -11.05 6.66 -0.54
N TYR A 145 -9.72 6.61 -0.42
CA TYR A 145 -8.81 6.64 -1.56
C TYR A 145 -8.10 5.30 -1.73
N ALA A 146 -8.37 4.62 -2.85
CA ALA A 146 -7.74 3.34 -3.22
C ALA A 146 -7.79 2.28 -2.09
N VAL A 147 -8.86 2.27 -1.29
CA VAL A 147 -8.96 1.32 -0.18
C VAL A 147 -9.04 -0.12 -0.70
N SER A 148 -8.59 -1.07 0.11
CA SER A 148 -8.61 -2.49 -0.21
C SER A 148 -9.19 -3.30 0.95
N PHE A 149 -9.97 -4.32 0.63
CA PHE A 149 -10.50 -5.27 1.61
C PHE A 149 -9.54 -6.44 1.82
N GLY A 150 -8.73 -6.76 0.80
CA GLY A 150 -7.83 -7.92 0.84
C GLY A 150 -8.56 -9.27 0.88
N VAL A 151 -9.87 -9.27 0.63
CA VAL A 151 -10.75 -10.43 0.54
C VAL A 151 -11.72 -10.18 -0.61
N THR A 152 -12.19 -11.25 -1.25
CA THR A 152 -13.19 -11.17 -2.33
C THR A 152 -14.62 -11.33 -1.82
N LYS A 153 -14.80 -11.71 -0.55
CA LYS A 153 -16.09 -11.82 0.13
C LYS A 153 -15.98 -11.22 1.52
N TYR A 154 -16.94 -10.38 1.88
CA TYR A 154 -17.02 -9.77 3.20
C TYR A 154 -18.01 -10.53 4.09
N PRO A 155 -17.70 -10.79 5.38
CA PRO A 155 -18.62 -11.52 6.26
C PRO A 155 -19.95 -10.79 6.46
N ASN A 156 -21.09 -11.48 6.28
CA ASN A 156 -22.44 -10.89 6.34
C ASN A 156 -22.72 -10.14 7.66
N ASN A 157 -22.28 -10.68 8.79
CA ASN A 157 -22.47 -10.04 10.10
C ASN A 157 -21.67 -8.72 10.25
N LEU A 158 -20.59 -8.57 9.48
CA LEU A 158 -19.80 -7.34 9.44
C LEU A 158 -20.32 -6.37 8.38
N LEU A 159 -20.86 -6.88 7.27
CA LEU A 159 -21.55 -6.06 6.26
C LEU A 159 -22.61 -5.19 6.93
N GLU A 160 -23.56 -5.82 7.63
CA GLU A 160 -24.66 -5.11 8.29
C GLU A 160 -24.20 -4.04 9.30
N MET A 161 -23.04 -4.25 9.94
CA MET A 161 -22.46 -3.28 10.86
C MET A 161 -21.90 -2.05 10.14
N VAL A 162 -21.25 -2.22 8.99
CA VAL A 162 -20.56 -1.11 8.31
C VAL A 162 -21.44 -0.38 7.32
N ARG A 163 -22.55 -0.97 6.84
CA ARG A 163 -23.52 -0.30 5.94
C ARG A 163 -23.89 1.13 6.36
N PRO A 164 -24.32 1.40 7.61
CA PRO A 164 -24.67 2.77 8.01
C PRO A 164 -23.47 3.73 8.00
N ILE A 165 -22.26 3.22 8.26
CA ILE A 165 -21.03 4.03 8.27
C ILE A 165 -20.59 4.29 6.82
N VAL A 166 -20.64 3.28 5.96
CA VAL A 166 -20.33 3.40 4.54
C VAL A 166 -21.28 4.36 3.85
N ALA A 167 -22.55 4.44 4.27
CA ALA A 167 -23.50 5.41 3.77
C ALA A 167 -23.12 6.88 4.08
N SER A 168 -22.35 7.14 5.14
CA SER A 168 -21.91 8.50 5.52
C SER A 168 -20.58 8.93 4.88
N ILE A 169 -19.95 8.08 4.06
CA ILE A 169 -18.72 8.42 3.34
C ILE A 169 -19.06 9.25 2.10
N ASP A 170 -18.47 10.42 1.93
CA ASP A 170 -18.81 11.32 0.83
C ASP A 170 -18.34 10.82 -0.54
N ALA A 171 -17.17 10.17 -0.60
CA ALA A 171 -16.63 9.64 -1.85
C ALA A 171 -15.80 8.38 -1.63
N ILE A 172 -15.96 7.40 -2.52
CA ILE A 172 -15.32 6.10 -2.38
C ILE A 172 -14.59 5.71 -3.66
N SER A 173 -13.31 5.41 -3.51
CA SER A 173 -12.53 4.72 -4.54
C SER A 173 -11.78 3.53 -3.96
N VAL A 174 -11.61 2.51 -4.80
CA VAL A 174 -10.99 1.23 -4.45
C VAL A 174 -9.79 0.95 -5.35
N ARG A 175 -8.85 0.14 -4.86
CA ARG A 175 -7.64 -0.21 -5.62
C ARG A 175 -7.86 -1.38 -6.59
N GLU A 176 -8.87 -2.20 -6.35
CA GLU A 176 -9.11 -3.44 -7.08
C GLU A 176 -10.61 -3.67 -7.32
N GLU A 177 -10.96 -4.36 -8.41
CA GLU A 177 -12.35 -4.50 -8.89
C GLU A 177 -13.24 -5.22 -7.89
N THR A 178 -12.73 -6.25 -7.21
CA THR A 178 -13.50 -6.95 -6.16
C THR A 178 -13.85 -6.04 -4.99
N GLY A 179 -13.07 -4.99 -4.72
CA GLY A 179 -13.43 -3.99 -3.73
C GLY A 179 -14.64 -3.15 -4.14
N GLN A 180 -14.84 -2.94 -5.45
CA GLN A 180 -15.98 -2.23 -6.01
C GLN A 180 -17.27 -3.04 -5.76
N ASP A 181 -17.22 -4.33 -6.07
CA ASP A 181 -18.33 -5.27 -5.84
C ASP A 181 -18.73 -5.31 -4.35
N LEU A 182 -17.76 -5.33 -3.43
CA LEU A 182 -18.04 -5.32 -2.00
C LEU A 182 -18.72 -4.02 -1.53
N PHE A 183 -18.39 -2.86 -2.12
CA PHE A 183 -19.10 -1.62 -1.80
C PHE A 183 -20.50 -1.58 -2.42
N ILE A 184 -20.69 -2.18 -3.59
CA ILE A 184 -22.02 -2.38 -4.19
C ILE A 184 -22.91 -3.20 -3.24
N ASP A 185 -22.39 -4.30 -2.68
CA ASP A 185 -23.08 -5.11 -1.67
C ASP A 185 -23.42 -4.31 -0.40
N MET A 186 -22.60 -3.31 -0.05
CA MET A 186 -22.84 -2.39 1.06
C MET A 186 -23.81 -1.25 0.71
N GLY A 187 -24.28 -1.16 -0.54
CA GLY A 187 -25.25 -0.16 -1.00
C GLY A 187 -24.65 1.06 -1.70
N ARG A 188 -23.39 1.01 -2.15
CA ARG A 188 -22.69 2.12 -2.81
C ARG A 188 -22.38 1.80 -4.28
N GLN A 189 -23.14 2.40 -5.18
CA GLN A 189 -23.02 2.21 -6.63
C GLN A 189 -22.07 3.22 -7.30
N ASP A 190 -21.67 4.26 -6.59
CA ASP A 190 -20.85 5.39 -7.04
C ASP A 190 -19.34 5.14 -6.89
N THR A 191 -18.94 3.90 -6.60
CA THR A 191 -17.54 3.55 -6.35
C THR A 191 -16.74 3.41 -7.63
N ILE A 192 -15.48 3.83 -7.59
CA ILE A 192 -14.59 3.89 -8.75
C ILE A 192 -13.26 3.20 -8.44
N VAL A 193 -12.72 2.45 -9.41
CA VAL A 193 -11.38 1.85 -9.32
C VAL A 193 -10.30 2.87 -9.69
N VAL A 194 -9.38 3.13 -8.77
CA VAL A 194 -8.27 4.09 -8.91
C VAL A 194 -6.91 3.41 -8.67
N PRO A 195 -5.80 3.98 -9.16
CA PRO A 195 -4.48 3.44 -8.87
C PRO A 195 -4.12 3.59 -7.38
N ASP A 196 -3.29 2.66 -6.90
CA ASP A 196 -2.59 2.83 -5.62
C ASP A 196 -1.82 4.16 -5.60
N PRO A 197 -1.76 4.89 -4.46
CA PRO A 197 -1.06 6.16 -4.35
C PRO A 197 0.37 6.13 -4.89
N THR A 198 1.07 4.99 -4.79
CA THR A 198 2.44 4.87 -5.29
C THR A 198 2.57 5.08 -6.79
N LEU A 199 1.53 4.83 -7.58
CA LEU A 199 1.51 5.10 -9.02
C LEU A 199 1.20 6.56 -9.36
N LEU A 200 0.69 7.35 -8.40
CA LEU A 200 0.39 8.77 -8.62
C LEU A 200 1.63 9.62 -8.84
N LEU A 201 2.78 9.14 -8.35
CA LEU A 201 4.06 9.84 -8.48
C LEU A 201 4.95 9.18 -9.54
N PRO A 202 5.69 9.96 -10.33
CA PRO A 202 6.72 9.42 -11.20
C PRO A 202 7.95 8.96 -10.38
N ILE A 203 8.70 7.99 -10.91
CA ILE A 203 9.90 7.45 -10.23
C ILE A 203 10.92 8.54 -9.88
N ASP A 204 11.09 9.54 -10.75
CA ASP A 204 12.05 10.63 -10.55
C ASP A 204 11.77 11.42 -9.27
N LEU A 205 10.50 11.52 -8.85
CA LEU A 205 10.15 12.19 -7.60
C LEU A 205 10.63 11.41 -6.39
N TYR A 206 10.49 10.08 -6.40
CA TYR A 206 11.02 9.21 -5.35
C TYR A 206 12.55 9.29 -5.28
N LEU A 207 13.22 9.17 -6.43
CA LEU A 207 14.68 9.24 -6.51
C LEU A 207 15.20 10.58 -5.96
N LYS A 208 14.55 11.69 -6.35
CA LYS A 208 14.88 13.03 -5.86
C LYS A 208 14.62 13.16 -4.36
N ARG A 209 13.44 12.78 -3.86
CA ARG A 209 13.08 12.98 -2.44
C ARG A 209 13.95 12.16 -1.50
N PHE A 210 14.42 11.01 -1.94
CA PHE A 210 15.22 10.08 -1.15
C PHE A 210 16.72 10.15 -1.43
N ASN A 211 17.15 11.10 -2.26
CA ASN A 211 18.55 11.27 -2.66
C ASN A 211 19.17 9.98 -3.23
N ILE A 212 18.40 9.24 -4.03
CA ILE A 212 18.87 8.02 -4.69
C ILE A 212 19.46 8.41 -6.03
N THR A 213 20.79 8.27 -6.16
CA THR A 213 21.49 8.48 -7.42
C THR A 213 21.08 7.41 -8.44
N LYS A 214 20.71 7.83 -9.66
CA LYS A 214 20.50 6.91 -10.78
C LYS A 214 21.81 6.15 -11.04
N THR A 215 21.79 4.85 -10.85
CA THR A 215 22.90 3.97 -11.22
C THR A 215 22.59 3.26 -12.53
N LYS A 216 23.63 2.83 -13.25
CA LYS A 216 23.44 1.98 -14.43
C LYS A 216 22.80 0.66 -14.01
N LYS A 217 21.76 0.23 -14.74
CA LYS A 217 21.15 -1.09 -14.54
C LYS A 217 22.22 -2.17 -14.74
N SER A 218 22.26 -3.13 -13.83
CA SER A 218 23.11 -4.30 -13.97
C SER A 218 22.61 -5.16 -15.12
N ASN A 219 23.53 -5.69 -15.92
CA ASN A 219 23.18 -6.61 -17.00
C ASN A 219 22.94 -8.05 -16.50
N ASP A 220 23.32 -8.37 -15.27
CA ASP A 220 23.37 -9.75 -14.77
C ASP A 220 22.74 -9.97 -13.39
N ASN A 221 22.47 -8.91 -12.61
CA ASN A 221 21.98 -9.06 -11.24
C ASN A 221 20.46 -9.15 -11.17
N TYR A 222 19.94 -10.23 -10.60
CA TYR A 222 18.53 -10.41 -10.28
C TYR A 222 18.27 -10.04 -8.82
N PHE A 223 17.20 -9.30 -8.55
CA PHE A 223 16.76 -9.04 -7.18
C PHE A 223 15.52 -9.86 -6.84
N VAL A 224 15.59 -10.63 -5.76
CA VAL A 224 14.49 -11.46 -5.28
C VAL A 224 13.95 -10.89 -3.98
N TYR A 225 12.70 -10.45 -4.04
CA TYR A 225 11.98 -9.86 -2.92
C TYR A 225 10.62 -10.55 -2.74
N MET A 226 10.61 -11.59 -1.91
CA MET A 226 9.40 -12.36 -1.62
C MET A 226 8.98 -12.12 -0.16
N LEU A 227 7.72 -11.73 0.05
CA LEU A 227 7.10 -11.59 1.37
C LEU A 227 6.80 -12.95 2.00
N HIS A 228 6.39 -13.91 1.18
CA HIS A 228 6.05 -15.29 1.55
C HIS A 228 6.48 -16.25 0.44
N GLY A 229 6.37 -17.57 0.65
CA GLY A 229 6.60 -18.58 -0.39
C GLY A 229 7.96 -19.29 -0.34
N LYS A 230 8.11 -20.34 -1.16
CA LYS A 230 9.30 -21.21 -1.16
C LYS A 230 10.41 -20.64 -2.04
N LEU A 231 11.17 -19.71 -1.46
CA LEU A 231 12.33 -19.06 -2.09
C LEU A 231 13.36 -20.05 -2.69
N LYS A 232 13.44 -21.29 -2.17
CA LYS A 232 14.38 -22.32 -2.66
C LYS A 232 14.13 -22.70 -4.13
N HIS A 233 12.88 -22.92 -4.52
CA HIS A 233 12.55 -23.34 -5.90
C HIS A 233 12.86 -22.24 -6.91
N ILE A 234 12.47 -21.00 -6.59
CA ILE A 234 12.78 -19.82 -7.42
C ILE A 234 14.28 -19.65 -7.60
N LYS A 235 15.07 -19.75 -6.52
CA LYS A 235 16.53 -19.57 -6.58
C LYS A 235 17.23 -20.60 -7.47
N GLN A 236 16.76 -21.85 -7.48
CA GLN A 236 17.35 -22.92 -8.28
C GLN A 236 17.17 -22.68 -9.78
N ASN A 237 16.11 -21.96 -10.17
CA ASN A 237 15.78 -21.64 -11.56
C ASN A 237 16.27 -20.26 -12.00
N LEU A 238 17.00 -19.54 -11.14
CA LEU A 238 17.59 -18.23 -11.45
C LEU A 238 19.09 -18.35 -11.74
N PRO A 239 19.67 -17.47 -12.58
CA PRO A 239 21.12 -17.38 -12.78
C PRO A 239 21.88 -17.09 -11.49
N LYS A 240 23.19 -17.36 -11.45
CA LYS A 240 24.01 -17.27 -10.21
C LYS A 240 24.02 -15.90 -9.52
N ASN A 241 23.85 -14.79 -10.26
CA ASN A 241 23.95 -13.43 -9.74
C ASN A 241 22.63 -12.97 -9.09
N ILE A 242 22.31 -13.53 -7.92
CA ILE A 242 21.07 -13.27 -7.18
C ILE A 242 21.34 -12.43 -5.93
N CYS A 243 20.66 -11.30 -5.82
CA CYS A 243 20.54 -10.55 -4.58
C CYS A 243 19.19 -10.81 -3.92
N ILE A 244 19.17 -11.17 -2.64
CA ILE A 244 17.94 -11.42 -1.88
C ILE A 244 17.78 -10.30 -0.88
N SER A 245 16.55 -9.81 -0.68
CA SER A 245 16.28 -8.79 0.33
C SER A 245 16.65 -9.26 1.74
N LYS A 246 17.32 -8.39 2.48
CA LYS A 246 17.86 -8.56 3.84
C LYS A 246 17.39 -7.44 4.78
N SER A 247 16.17 -6.91 4.58
CA SER A 247 15.62 -5.81 5.38
C SER A 247 16.46 -4.53 5.32
N GLU A 248 16.65 -4.05 4.10
CA GLU A 248 17.29 -2.79 3.77
C GLU A 248 16.47 -1.58 4.25
N THR A 249 17.02 -0.37 4.06
CA THR A 249 16.22 0.86 4.15
C THR A 249 15.32 0.97 2.92
N ILE A 250 14.29 1.83 2.95
CA ILE A 250 13.41 2.07 1.80
C ILE A 250 14.22 2.56 0.60
N GLU A 251 15.17 3.46 0.82
CA GLU A 251 16.02 4.02 -0.22
C GLU A 251 16.86 2.94 -0.90
N SER A 252 17.46 2.05 -0.12
CA SER A 252 18.23 0.94 -0.67
C SER A 252 17.33 -0.11 -1.33
N TRP A 253 16.12 -0.35 -0.82
CA TRP A 253 15.17 -1.26 -1.46
C TRP A 253 14.73 -0.75 -2.85
N ILE A 254 14.40 0.55 -2.97
CA ILE A 254 14.11 1.19 -4.27
C ILE A 254 15.34 1.12 -5.18
N ARG A 255 16.53 1.44 -4.67
CA ARG A 255 17.78 1.36 -5.45
C ARG A 255 18.02 -0.04 -6.00
N MET A 256 17.81 -1.07 -5.20
CA MET A 256 18.00 -2.46 -5.63
C MET A 256 17.02 -2.86 -6.73
N ILE A 257 15.76 -2.42 -6.66
CA ILE A 257 14.80 -2.62 -7.77
C ILE A 257 15.26 -1.86 -9.02
N TYR A 258 15.59 -0.58 -8.87
CA TYR A 258 15.96 0.29 -9.97
C TYR A 258 17.20 -0.20 -10.72
N SER A 259 18.21 -0.70 -10.00
CA SER A 259 19.50 -1.10 -10.58
C SER A 259 19.57 -2.57 -11.02
N SER A 260 18.55 -3.38 -10.78
CA SER A 260 18.58 -4.80 -11.14
C SER A 260 18.28 -5.02 -12.62
N LYS A 261 18.81 -6.12 -13.16
CA LYS A 261 18.44 -6.62 -14.50
C LYS A 261 16.96 -6.96 -14.54
N ALA A 262 16.51 -7.69 -13.53
CA ALA A 262 15.12 -8.06 -13.35
C ALA A 262 14.81 -8.37 -11.87
N VAL A 263 13.53 -8.36 -11.52
CA VAL A 263 13.03 -8.61 -10.17
C VAL A 263 12.07 -9.80 -10.12
N VAL A 264 12.25 -10.68 -9.15
CA VAL A 264 11.22 -11.68 -8.78
C VAL A 264 10.57 -11.25 -7.49
N THR A 265 9.26 -11.08 -7.48
CA THR A 265 8.55 -10.64 -6.28
C THR A 265 7.11 -11.13 -6.23
N ASN A 266 6.58 -11.28 -5.02
CA ASN A 266 5.14 -11.43 -4.76
C ASN A 266 4.60 -10.25 -3.95
N SER A 267 5.36 -9.15 -3.88
CA SER A 267 4.93 -7.90 -3.29
C SER A 267 4.27 -7.03 -4.35
N PHE A 268 3.04 -6.60 -4.10
CA PHE A 268 2.32 -5.67 -4.98
C PHE A 268 3.13 -4.40 -5.22
N HIS A 269 3.61 -3.77 -4.13
CA HIS A 269 4.44 -2.57 -4.24
C HIS A 269 5.82 -2.87 -4.84
N GLY A 270 6.33 -4.10 -4.68
CA GLY A 270 7.53 -4.53 -5.42
C GLY A 270 7.31 -4.44 -6.93
N VAL A 271 6.18 -4.94 -7.42
CA VAL A 271 5.78 -4.84 -8.83
C VAL A 271 5.58 -3.37 -9.25
N VAL A 272 4.87 -2.56 -8.45
CA VAL A 272 4.68 -1.13 -8.75
C VAL A 272 6.02 -0.43 -8.97
N PHE A 273 7.00 -0.63 -8.08
CA PHE A 273 8.31 0.00 -8.22
C PHE A 273 9.15 -0.57 -9.37
N CYS A 274 8.92 -1.82 -9.78
CA CYS A 274 9.50 -2.37 -11.01
C CYS A 274 8.94 -1.63 -12.24
N ILE A 275 7.62 -1.46 -12.30
CA ILE A 275 6.92 -0.75 -13.37
C ILE A 275 7.41 0.70 -13.46
N LEU A 276 7.40 1.43 -12.34
CA LEU A 276 7.86 2.83 -12.29
C LEU A 276 9.34 3.00 -12.68
N SER A 277 10.18 2.01 -12.38
CA SER A 277 11.63 2.04 -12.67
C SER A 277 11.99 1.46 -14.04
N HIS A 278 11.00 1.01 -14.82
CA HIS A 278 11.19 0.22 -16.05
C HIS A 278 12.09 -1.00 -15.84
N THR A 279 11.99 -1.65 -14.67
CA THR A 279 12.75 -2.86 -14.37
C THR A 279 11.89 -4.08 -14.74
N PRO A 280 12.36 -4.97 -15.64
CA PRO A 280 11.68 -6.22 -15.92
C PRO A 280 11.40 -7.03 -14.66
N PHE A 281 10.27 -7.72 -14.60
CA PHE A 281 9.88 -8.45 -13.40
C PHE A 281 9.02 -9.69 -13.70
N LEU A 282 8.94 -10.59 -12.73
CA LEU A 282 7.88 -11.59 -12.60
C LEU A 282 7.17 -11.44 -11.25
N ALA A 283 5.85 -11.34 -11.31
CA ALA A 283 4.95 -11.37 -10.17
C ALA A 283 4.60 -12.83 -9.86
N VAL A 284 5.15 -13.39 -8.78
CA VAL A 284 4.96 -14.80 -8.41
C VAL A 284 3.80 -14.89 -7.41
N LEU A 285 2.62 -15.27 -7.88
CA LEU A 285 1.42 -15.41 -7.06
C LEU A 285 1.24 -16.85 -6.57
N SER A 286 0.42 -17.03 -5.53
CA SER A 286 0.08 -18.37 -5.03
C SER A 286 -0.74 -19.18 -6.05
N THR A 287 -1.60 -18.50 -6.81
CA THR A 287 -2.43 -19.05 -7.88
C THR A 287 -2.53 -18.04 -9.02
N LYS A 288 -2.83 -18.51 -10.24
CA LYS A 288 -3.21 -17.63 -11.37
C LYS A 288 -4.68 -17.20 -11.34
N LYS A 289 -5.39 -17.49 -10.25
CA LYS A 289 -6.79 -17.11 -10.09
C LYS A 289 -6.87 -15.76 -9.41
N ASN A 290 -7.91 -15.02 -9.76
CA ASN A 290 -8.26 -13.78 -9.10
C ASN A 290 -8.92 -14.08 -7.73
N GLU A 291 -8.12 -14.54 -6.77
CA GLU A 291 -8.56 -14.92 -5.43
C GLU A 291 -7.81 -14.14 -4.35
N GLY A 292 -8.55 -13.71 -3.32
CA GLY A 292 -8.01 -13.00 -2.16
C GLY A 292 -7.18 -11.77 -2.53
N MET A 293 -5.87 -11.83 -2.27
CA MET A 293 -4.95 -10.70 -2.46
C MET A 293 -4.39 -10.58 -3.89
N ASN A 294 -4.77 -11.48 -4.79
CA ASN A 294 -4.27 -11.47 -6.16
C ASN A 294 -4.95 -10.40 -7.03
N ASP A 295 -6.17 -9.98 -6.69
CA ASP A 295 -6.97 -9.07 -7.52
C ASP A 295 -6.27 -7.76 -7.85
N ARG A 296 -5.65 -7.13 -6.85
CA ARG A 296 -4.84 -5.92 -7.04
C ARG A 296 -3.75 -6.09 -8.11
N PHE A 297 -3.16 -7.28 -8.28
CA PHE A 297 -2.19 -7.53 -9.34
C PHE A 297 -2.88 -7.62 -10.69
N PHE A 298 -3.97 -8.38 -10.80
CA PHE A 298 -4.73 -8.52 -12.05
C PHE A 298 -5.31 -7.18 -12.50
N THR A 299 -6.06 -6.49 -11.63
CA THR A 299 -6.63 -5.16 -11.89
C THR A 299 -5.57 -4.20 -12.44
N MET A 300 -4.40 -4.11 -11.78
CA MET A 300 -3.34 -3.20 -12.21
C MET A 300 -2.64 -3.67 -13.50
N LEU A 301 -2.19 -4.93 -13.55
CA LEU A 301 -1.39 -5.40 -14.67
C LEU A 301 -2.21 -5.51 -15.96
N THR A 302 -3.52 -5.80 -15.88
CA THR A 302 -4.43 -5.75 -17.03
C THR A 302 -4.57 -4.37 -17.61
N ARG A 303 -4.77 -3.35 -16.76
CA ARG A 303 -4.82 -1.94 -17.21
C ARG A 303 -3.53 -1.48 -17.87
N LEU A 304 -2.40 -2.09 -17.50
CA LEU A 304 -1.08 -1.77 -18.05
C LEU A 304 -0.65 -2.65 -19.22
N GLY A 305 -1.38 -3.74 -19.53
CA GLY A 305 -1.02 -4.72 -20.55
C GLY A 305 0.19 -5.58 -20.19
N LEU A 306 0.28 -5.98 -18.92
CA LEU A 306 1.41 -6.69 -18.31
C LEU A 306 1.00 -8.00 -17.62
N GLU A 307 -0.17 -8.57 -17.92
CA GLU A 307 -0.65 -9.81 -17.29
C GLU A 307 0.28 -10.99 -17.51
N GLU A 308 1.01 -11.01 -18.63
CA GLU A 308 1.99 -12.07 -18.94
C GLU A 308 3.18 -12.12 -17.97
N ARG A 309 3.31 -11.12 -17.08
CA ARG A 309 4.32 -11.09 -16.01
C ARG A 309 3.86 -11.81 -14.75
N ILE A 310 2.62 -12.29 -14.70
CA ILE A 310 2.10 -13.10 -13.61
C ILE A 310 2.50 -14.56 -13.83
N THR A 311 3.13 -15.15 -12.82
CA THR A 311 3.43 -16.58 -12.76
C THR A 311 3.10 -17.14 -11.37
N THR A 312 3.25 -18.44 -11.18
CA THR A 312 3.16 -19.11 -9.87
C THR A 312 4.49 -19.75 -9.52
N GLU A 313 4.64 -20.24 -8.28
CA GLU A 313 5.83 -21.01 -7.92
C GLU A 313 5.98 -22.27 -8.79
N ALA A 314 4.88 -22.91 -9.18
CA ALA A 314 4.91 -24.15 -9.98
C ALA A 314 5.22 -23.91 -11.46
N GLU A 315 4.82 -22.76 -11.99
CA GLU A 315 4.99 -22.39 -13.41
C GLU A 315 6.13 -21.39 -13.60
N PHE A 316 7.01 -21.24 -12.60
CA PHE A 316 8.08 -20.27 -12.63
C PHE A 316 9.09 -20.60 -13.73
N ASP A 317 9.17 -19.73 -14.74
CA ASP A 317 10.17 -19.78 -15.80
C ASP A 317 10.87 -18.43 -15.91
N VAL A 318 12.19 -18.43 -15.68
CA VAL A 318 13.02 -17.22 -15.77
C VAL A 318 13.02 -16.62 -17.17
N ASN A 319 12.79 -17.42 -18.22
CA ASN A 319 12.78 -16.94 -19.60
C ASN A 319 11.61 -16.00 -19.87
N LEU A 320 10.53 -16.04 -19.08
CA LEU A 320 9.44 -15.07 -19.16
C LEU A 320 9.92 -13.62 -18.91
N MET A 321 11.04 -13.43 -18.21
CA MET A 321 11.65 -12.10 -18.05
C MET A 321 12.32 -11.59 -19.32
N ASN A 322 12.73 -12.48 -20.22
CA ASN A 322 13.43 -12.11 -21.46
C ASN A 322 12.47 -11.52 -22.51
N LYS A 323 11.16 -11.75 -22.36
CA LYS A 323 10.15 -11.09 -23.18
C LYS A 323 10.27 -9.58 -23.00
N THR A 324 10.45 -8.86 -24.11
CA THR A 324 10.55 -7.40 -24.12
C THR A 324 9.27 -6.77 -23.57
N ILE A 325 9.42 -5.70 -22.79
CA ILE A 325 8.30 -4.86 -22.35
C ILE A 325 8.31 -3.59 -23.19
N ASP A 326 7.20 -3.27 -23.83
CA ASP A 326 7.00 -1.97 -24.47
C ASP A 326 6.74 -0.91 -23.39
N TRP A 327 7.83 -0.35 -22.86
CA TRP A 327 7.76 0.66 -21.81
C TRP A 327 7.07 1.95 -22.27
N ILE A 328 7.09 2.26 -23.57
CA ILE A 328 6.40 3.45 -24.11
C ILE A 328 4.89 3.28 -23.95
N LYS A 329 4.36 2.12 -24.36
CA LYS A 329 2.95 1.77 -24.18
C LYS A 329 2.58 1.73 -22.70
N VAL A 330 3.42 1.11 -21.86
CA VAL A 330 3.20 1.04 -20.42
C VAL A 330 3.15 2.44 -19.79
N ASP A 331 4.04 3.36 -20.17
CA ASP A 331 4.05 4.74 -19.65
C ASP A 331 2.82 5.56 -20.08
N VAL A 332 2.29 5.33 -21.27
CA VAL A 332 0.99 5.89 -21.69
C VAL A 332 -0.12 5.37 -20.77
N ASN A 333 -0.18 4.05 -20.55
CA ASN A 333 -1.19 3.44 -19.69
C ASN A 333 -1.09 3.90 -18.23
N ILE A 334 0.13 4.02 -17.69
CA ILE A 334 0.37 4.56 -16.34
C ILE A 334 -0.12 6.00 -16.25
N ARG A 335 0.17 6.85 -17.23
CA ARG A 335 -0.29 8.25 -17.22
C ARG A 335 -1.82 8.34 -17.23
N ASN A 336 -2.48 7.55 -18.06
CA ASN A 336 -3.93 7.48 -18.11
C ASN A 336 -4.50 7.00 -16.77
N TYR A 337 -3.94 5.92 -16.21
CA TYR A 337 -4.42 5.38 -14.94
C TYR A 337 -4.16 6.32 -13.77
N ARG A 338 -3.00 6.98 -13.73
CA ARG A 338 -2.65 8.05 -12.78
C ARG A 338 -3.66 9.18 -12.82
N ASN A 339 -4.05 9.64 -14.01
CA ASN A 339 -4.99 10.73 -14.16
C ASN A 339 -6.35 10.41 -13.53
N ILE A 340 -6.82 9.16 -13.59
CA ILE A 340 -8.05 8.72 -12.92
C ILE A 340 -7.98 9.01 -11.41
N GLY A 341 -6.87 8.63 -10.75
CA GLY A 341 -6.68 8.88 -9.32
C GLY A 341 -6.50 10.36 -8.96
N ILE A 342 -5.78 11.12 -9.79
CA ILE A 342 -5.60 12.57 -9.60
C ILE A 342 -6.93 13.30 -9.73
N THR A 343 -7.73 12.99 -10.75
CA THR A 343 -9.06 13.58 -10.95
C THR A 343 -9.97 13.29 -9.75
N PHE A 344 -10.03 12.03 -9.30
CA PHE A 344 -10.82 11.66 -8.12
C PHE A 344 -10.43 12.50 -6.88
N LEU A 345 -9.14 12.67 -6.61
CA LEU A 345 -8.67 13.49 -5.49
C LEU A 345 -9.03 14.97 -5.67
N GLN A 346 -8.85 15.53 -6.88
CA GLN A 346 -9.15 16.93 -7.16
C GLN A 346 -10.64 17.24 -6.95
N GLU A 347 -11.53 16.42 -7.48
CA GLU A 347 -12.99 16.57 -7.36
C GLU A 347 -13.46 16.44 -5.91
N ASN A 348 -12.80 15.58 -5.12
CA ASN A 348 -13.26 15.26 -3.79
C ASN A 348 -12.59 16.05 -2.67
N ILE A 349 -11.52 16.79 -2.94
CA ILE A 349 -10.78 17.55 -1.93
C ILE A 349 -10.93 19.06 -2.14
N ASN A 350 -10.98 19.52 -3.39
CA ASN A 350 -11.17 20.92 -3.72
C ASN A 350 -12.64 21.21 -4.01
N TYR A 351 -13.43 21.55 -2.99
CA TYR A 351 -14.68 22.28 -3.27
C TYR A 351 -14.33 23.74 -3.57
N LYS A 352 -14.85 24.23 -4.70
CA LYS A 352 -14.79 25.63 -5.14
C LYS A 352 -15.42 26.57 -4.13
#